data_AF-A0A225E6E1-F1
#
_entry.id   AF-A0A225E6E1-F1
#
_cell.length_a   1.000
_cell.length_b   1.000
_cell.length_c   1.000
_cell.angle_alpha   90.00
_cell.angle_beta   90.00
_cell.angle_gamma   90.00
#
_symmetry.space_group_name_H-M   'P 1'
#
loop_
_entity.id
_entity.type
_entity.pdbx_description
1 polymer ?
#
loop_
_entity_poly.entity_id
_entity_poly.type
_entity_poly.pdbx_seq_one_letter_code
_entity_poly.pdbx_strand_id
1 'polypeptide(L)'
;MTAADVREAVLAPLTALYPPPTHLRADERVQAVALAAYEKALAGFDRATLERGWAKVVAEQTYWVWPNPGVIAEACRQCAPPKREPSEAALRRQQAQEMTDAYVTRYMKTSQVWKLAQREGWAAPLLEYVQAAAWVQAQLICKTDGIGWDTLLIDDPDRYDSSQEAFSAYCDSVRGPVERGRIRVTIPPARVLEWKDRSSTGRGIPINSPD
;
A
#
# COMPACT_ATOMS: atom_id res chain seq x y z
N MET A 1 2.27 14.15 1.24
CA MET A 1 3.14 15.33 1.48
C MET A 1 3.30 16.07 0.16
N THR A 2 3.21 17.39 0.16
CA THR A 2 3.07 18.17 -1.08
C THR A 2 4.22 19.14 -1.29
N ALA A 3 4.49 19.51 -2.54
CA ALA A 3 5.44 20.57 -2.87
C ALA A 3 5.06 21.93 -2.20
N ALA A 4 3.78 22.12 -1.88
CA ALA A 4 3.32 23.30 -1.15
C ALA A 4 3.89 23.36 0.27
N ASP A 5 4.01 22.23 0.97
CA ASP A 5 4.56 22.18 2.33
C ASP A 5 6.03 22.65 2.36
N VAL A 6 6.83 22.24 1.37
CA VAL A 6 8.24 22.68 1.26
C VAL A 6 8.32 24.18 0.94
N ARG A 7 7.46 24.68 0.06
CA ARG A 7 7.43 26.11 -0.27
C ARG A 7 7.09 26.96 0.93
N GLU A 8 6.04 26.62 1.66
CA GLU A 8 5.57 27.43 2.79
C GLU A 8 6.51 27.35 3.99
N ALA A 9 6.95 26.14 4.36
CA ALA A 9 7.73 25.96 5.58
C ALA A 9 9.20 26.35 5.42
N VAL A 10 9.75 26.30 4.20
CA VAL A 10 11.19 26.49 3.96
C VAL A 10 11.48 27.53 2.89
N LEU A 11 10.93 27.44 1.68
CA LEU A 11 11.39 28.30 0.57
C LEU A 11 10.93 29.75 0.70
N ALA A 12 9.69 30.00 1.13
CA ALA A 12 9.18 31.33 1.40
C ALA A 12 9.98 32.05 2.51
N PRO A 13 10.23 31.44 3.68
CA PRO A 13 11.08 32.09 4.68
C PRO A 13 12.55 32.18 4.24
N LEU A 14 13.06 31.23 3.46
CA LEU A 14 14.42 31.28 2.91
C LEU A 14 14.63 32.50 2.02
N THR A 15 13.74 32.74 1.05
CA THR A 15 13.85 33.85 0.10
C THR A 15 13.57 35.20 0.76
N ALA A 16 12.79 35.23 1.85
CA ALA A 16 12.52 36.42 2.63
C ALA A 16 13.68 36.80 3.57
N LEU A 17 14.34 35.83 4.20
CA LEU A 17 15.38 36.08 5.21
C LEU A 17 16.79 36.21 4.64
N TYR A 18 17.09 35.51 3.55
CA TYR A 18 18.45 35.41 3.03
C TYR A 18 18.52 35.80 1.55
N PRO A 19 19.56 36.52 1.12
CA PRO A 19 19.77 36.79 -0.30
C PRO A 19 20.26 35.53 -1.03
N PRO A 20 19.92 35.37 -2.32
CA PRO A 20 20.48 34.30 -3.12
C PRO A 20 22.02 34.41 -3.22
N PRO A 21 22.73 33.26 -3.33
CA PRO A 21 24.15 33.22 -3.66
C PRO A 21 24.51 34.10 -4.84
N THR A 22 25.70 34.72 -4.84
CA THR A 22 26.11 35.72 -5.84
C THR A 22 25.95 35.23 -7.28
N HIS A 23 26.27 33.97 -7.56
CA HIS A 23 26.15 33.36 -8.88
C HIS A 23 24.70 33.13 -9.36
N LEU A 24 23.71 33.28 -8.46
CA LEU A 24 22.29 33.12 -8.76
C LEU A 24 21.54 34.47 -8.85
N ARG A 25 22.11 35.57 -8.35
CA ARG A 25 21.40 36.85 -8.18
C ARG A 25 20.89 37.47 -9.48
N ALA A 26 21.61 37.27 -10.59
CA ALA A 26 21.31 37.93 -11.86
C ALA A 26 20.37 37.14 -12.78
N ASP A 27 20.06 35.88 -12.46
CA ASP A 27 19.30 34.99 -13.34
C ASP A 27 18.17 34.27 -12.59
N GLU A 28 16.95 34.73 -12.83
CA GLU A 28 15.72 34.16 -12.25
C GLU A 28 15.50 32.70 -12.66
N ARG A 29 15.93 32.29 -13.86
CA ARG A 29 15.79 30.89 -14.32
C ARG A 29 16.71 29.99 -13.51
N VAL A 30 17.93 30.44 -13.24
CA VAL A 30 18.89 29.66 -12.43
C VAL A 30 18.43 29.61 -10.97
N GLN A 31 17.83 30.69 -10.44
CA GLN A 31 17.18 30.65 -9.12
C GLN A 31 16.03 29.64 -9.06
N ALA A 32 15.17 29.58 -10.07
CA ALA A 32 14.08 28.61 -10.12
C ALA A 32 14.59 27.17 -10.13
N VAL A 33 15.66 26.88 -10.89
CA VAL A 33 16.32 25.56 -10.90
C VAL A 33 16.91 25.23 -9.52
N ALA A 34 17.53 26.21 -8.86
CA ALA A 34 18.05 26.02 -7.51
C ALA A 34 16.92 25.71 -6.53
N LEU A 35 15.83 26.47 -6.51
CA LEU A 35 14.67 26.24 -5.63
C LEU A 35 14.03 24.86 -5.86
N ALA A 36 13.94 24.40 -7.12
CA ALA A 36 13.48 23.05 -7.43
C ALA A 36 14.39 21.96 -6.82
N ALA A 37 15.69 22.22 -6.69
CA ALA A 37 16.60 21.29 -6.00
C ALA A 37 16.32 21.21 -4.49
N TYR A 38 15.90 22.30 -3.86
CA TYR A 38 15.43 22.25 -2.45
C TYR A 38 14.12 21.47 -2.34
N GLU A 39 13.15 21.72 -3.23
CA GLU A 39 11.90 20.94 -3.26
C GLU A 39 12.18 19.44 -3.33
N LYS A 40 13.06 19.04 -4.26
CA LYS A 40 13.47 17.64 -4.43
C LYS A 40 14.18 17.08 -3.19
N ALA A 41 15.12 17.82 -2.61
CA ALA A 41 15.90 17.37 -1.45
C ALA A 41 15.03 17.20 -0.20
N LEU A 42 13.96 17.99 -0.10
CA LEU A 42 13.10 18.05 1.08
C LEU A 42 11.79 17.27 0.93
N ALA A 43 11.50 16.71 -0.26
CA ALA A 43 10.25 16.02 -0.60
C ALA A 43 9.87 14.79 0.26
N GLY A 44 10.76 14.34 1.16
CA GLY A 44 10.51 13.20 2.06
C GLY A 44 10.12 13.55 3.51
N PHE A 45 10.10 14.84 3.89
CA PHE A 45 9.85 15.25 5.28
C PHE A 45 8.47 15.88 5.47
N ASP A 46 7.72 15.42 6.47
CA ASP A 46 6.45 16.06 6.84
C ASP A 46 6.64 17.52 7.26
N ARG A 47 5.56 18.32 7.16
CA ARG A 47 5.58 19.76 7.45
C ARG A 47 6.18 20.10 8.82
N ALA A 48 5.82 19.37 9.87
CA ALA A 48 6.32 19.65 11.20
C ALA A 48 7.84 19.37 11.30
N THR A 49 8.32 18.32 10.63
CA THR A 49 9.76 18.04 10.51
C THR A 49 10.48 19.12 9.70
N LEU A 50 9.90 19.64 8.61
CA LEU A 50 10.43 20.75 7.83
C LEU A 50 10.55 22.03 8.68
N GLU A 51 9.52 22.38 9.44
CA GLU A 51 9.51 23.56 10.32
C GLU A 51 10.58 23.46 11.42
N ARG A 52 10.71 22.30 12.08
CA ARG A 52 11.77 22.05 13.08
C ARG A 52 13.16 22.08 12.45
N GLY A 53 13.32 21.46 11.28
CA GLY A 53 14.59 21.44 10.55
C GLY A 53 15.01 22.84 10.11
N TRP A 54 14.08 23.64 9.59
CA TRP A 54 14.32 25.03 9.20
C TRP A 54 14.69 25.91 10.40
N ALA A 55 13.93 25.83 11.49
CA ALA A 55 14.22 26.58 12.71
C ALA A 55 15.63 26.29 13.25
N LYS A 56 16.05 25.01 13.19
CA LYS A 56 17.42 24.61 13.56
C LYS A 56 18.46 25.23 12.64
N VAL A 57 18.27 25.17 11.33
CA VAL A 57 19.21 25.78 10.36
C VAL A 57 19.33 27.28 10.60
N VAL A 58 18.22 28.00 10.79
CA VAL A 58 18.24 29.44 11.06
C VAL A 58 19.00 29.76 12.36
N ALA A 59 18.84 28.94 13.40
CA ALA A 59 19.55 29.14 14.67
C ALA A 59 21.07 28.92 14.57
N GLU A 60 21.52 28.05 13.66
CA GLU A 60 22.93 27.67 13.49
C GLU A 60 23.62 28.39 12.31
N GLN A 61 22.85 29.10 11.46
CA GLN A 61 23.35 29.73 10.24
C GLN A 61 24.22 30.94 10.55
N THR A 62 25.52 30.86 10.19
CA THR A 62 26.48 31.95 10.38
C THR A 62 26.62 32.87 9.15
N TYR A 63 26.15 32.43 7.98
CA TYR A 63 26.33 33.16 6.72
C TYR A 63 25.02 33.78 6.23
N TRP A 64 25.07 35.05 5.83
CA TRP A 64 23.93 35.79 5.28
C TRP A 64 23.69 35.46 3.79
N VAL A 65 23.41 34.19 3.50
CA VAL A 65 23.13 33.63 2.17
C VAL A 65 22.32 32.34 2.31
N TRP A 66 21.64 31.91 1.25
CA TRP A 66 20.88 30.65 1.27
C TRP A 66 21.75 29.46 1.72
N PRO A 67 21.36 28.73 2.79
CA PRO A 67 22.03 27.50 3.20
C PRO A 67 21.81 26.40 2.17
N ASN A 68 22.82 25.57 1.94
CA ASN A 68 22.74 24.45 0.99
C ASN A 68 21.52 23.53 1.30
N PRO A 69 20.74 23.08 0.28
CA PRO A 69 19.59 22.20 0.51
C PRO A 69 19.92 20.93 1.30
N GLY A 70 21.14 20.40 1.15
CA GLY A 70 21.63 19.25 1.91
C GLY A 70 21.75 19.50 3.41
N VAL A 71 22.09 20.74 3.81
CA VAL A 71 22.16 21.15 5.23
C VAL A 71 20.77 21.16 5.85
N ILE A 72 19.78 21.70 5.12
CA ILE A 72 18.38 21.68 5.58
C ILE A 72 17.87 20.25 5.67
N ALA A 73 18.15 19.41 4.68
CA ALA A 73 17.74 18.01 4.70
C ALA A 73 18.38 17.24 5.88
N GLU A 74 19.63 17.54 6.23
CA GLU A 74 20.31 16.96 7.39
C GLU A 74 19.67 17.41 8.71
N ALA A 75 19.40 18.71 8.86
CA ALA A 75 18.67 19.22 10.03
C ALA A 75 17.27 18.58 10.16
N CYS A 76 16.57 18.39 9.03
CA CYS A 76 15.29 17.68 9.00
C CYS A 76 15.43 16.21 9.45
N ARG A 77 16.49 15.49 9.04
CA ARG A 77 16.76 14.12 9.52
C ARG A 77 16.99 14.06 11.02
N GLN A 78 17.71 15.03 11.58
CA GLN A 78 17.99 15.11 13.01
C GLN A 78 16.75 15.49 13.84
N CYS A 79 15.84 16.27 13.25
CA CYS A 79 14.57 16.68 13.85
C CYS A 79 13.40 15.73 13.54
N ALA A 80 13.61 14.72 12.70
CA ALA A 80 12.61 13.73 12.36
C ALA A 80 12.32 12.86 13.59
N PRO A 81 11.06 12.48 13.83
CA PRO A 81 10.77 11.48 14.85
C PRO A 81 11.58 10.21 14.52
N PRO A 82 12.04 9.45 15.54
CA PRO A 82 12.72 8.19 15.29
C PRO A 82 11.84 7.33 14.40
N LYS A 83 12.42 6.75 13.34
CA LYS A 83 11.74 5.76 12.50
C LYS A 83 11.17 4.71 13.43
N ARG A 84 9.84 4.70 13.61
CA ARG A 84 9.18 3.64 14.36
C ARG A 84 9.45 2.36 13.57
N GLU A 85 10.17 1.44 14.19
CA GLU A 85 10.23 0.08 13.67
C GLU A 85 8.79 -0.42 13.45
N PRO A 86 8.50 -1.07 12.33
CA PRO A 86 7.19 -1.62 12.10
C PRO A 86 6.85 -2.52 13.29
N SER A 87 5.68 -2.28 13.89
CA SER A 87 5.23 -3.10 15.01
C SER A 87 5.19 -4.56 14.59
N GLU A 88 5.32 -5.48 15.54
CA GLU A 88 5.23 -6.91 15.26
C GLU A 88 3.93 -7.26 14.52
N ALA A 89 2.82 -6.60 14.86
CA ALA A 89 1.55 -6.72 14.16
C ALA A 89 1.63 -6.26 12.69
N ALA A 90 2.34 -5.17 12.39
CA ALA A 90 2.56 -4.71 11.02
C ALA A 90 3.42 -5.70 10.23
N LEU A 91 4.46 -6.27 10.85
CA LEU A 91 5.30 -7.29 10.25
C LEU A 91 4.51 -8.57 9.92
N ARG A 92 3.68 -9.07 10.85
CA ARG A 92 2.81 -10.23 10.60
C ARG A 92 1.81 -9.97 9.47
N ARG A 93 1.23 -8.77 9.42
CA ARG A 93 0.31 -8.37 8.34
C ARG A 93 1.02 -8.32 6.98
N GLN A 94 2.25 -7.79 6.94
CA GLN A 94 3.06 -7.79 5.73
C GLN A 94 3.39 -9.22 5.28
N GLN A 95 3.81 -10.10 6.20
CA GLN A 95 4.08 -11.50 5.91
C GLN A 95 2.85 -12.23 5.37
N ALA A 96 1.67 -11.96 5.94
CA ALA A 96 0.41 -12.51 5.43
C ALA A 96 0.16 -12.06 3.98
N GLN A 97 0.41 -10.78 3.67
CA GLN A 97 0.19 -10.23 2.33
C GLN A 97 1.12 -10.88 1.30
N GLU A 98 2.41 -10.97 1.62
CA GLU A 98 3.41 -11.62 0.77
C GLU A 98 3.05 -13.09 0.50
N MET A 99 2.54 -13.79 1.51
CA MET A 99 2.10 -15.19 1.38
C MET A 99 0.87 -15.33 0.48
N THR A 100 -0.10 -14.42 0.60
CA THR A 100 -1.28 -14.35 -0.28
C THR A 100 -0.86 -14.08 -1.71
N ASP A 101 -0.03 -13.08 -1.96
CA ASP A 101 0.41 -12.69 -3.30
C ASP A 101 1.18 -13.83 -3.99
N ALA A 102 2.09 -14.49 -3.25
CA ALA A 102 2.83 -15.64 -3.75
C ALA A 102 1.90 -16.81 -4.10
N TYR A 103 0.88 -17.07 -3.27
CA TYR A 103 -0.11 -18.12 -3.53
C TYR A 103 -0.95 -17.81 -4.77
N VAL A 104 -1.51 -16.60 -4.86
CA VAL A 104 -2.38 -16.16 -5.97
C VAL A 104 -1.61 -16.22 -7.29
N THR A 105 -0.37 -15.72 -7.31
CA THR A 105 0.52 -15.77 -8.48
C THR A 105 0.74 -17.21 -8.95
N ARG A 106 1.02 -18.12 -8.02
CA ARG A 106 1.20 -19.55 -8.33
C ARG A 106 -0.10 -20.19 -8.81
N TYR A 107 -1.23 -19.85 -8.19
CA TYR A 107 -2.54 -20.37 -8.56
C TYR A 107 -2.90 -19.99 -10.00
N MET A 108 -2.76 -18.72 -10.37
CA MET A 108 -3.01 -18.23 -11.73
C MET A 108 -2.10 -18.91 -12.76
N LYS A 109 -0.85 -19.21 -12.41
CA LYS A 109 0.09 -19.87 -13.32
C LYS A 109 -0.21 -21.36 -13.55
N THR A 110 -0.61 -22.07 -12.49
CA THR A 110 -0.61 -23.55 -12.49
C THR A 110 -2.00 -24.18 -12.46
N SER A 111 -3.02 -23.50 -11.97
CA SER A 111 -4.35 -24.08 -11.76
C SER A 111 -5.07 -24.36 -13.07
N GLN A 112 -5.57 -25.59 -13.23
CA GLN A 112 -6.44 -25.94 -14.37
C GLN A 112 -7.80 -25.23 -14.27
N VAL A 113 -8.31 -25.03 -13.05
CA VAL A 113 -9.56 -24.30 -12.80
C VAL A 113 -9.43 -22.85 -13.27
N TRP A 114 -8.28 -22.21 -13.02
CA TRP A 114 -7.99 -20.86 -13.53
C TRP A 114 -8.01 -20.80 -15.06
N LYS A 115 -7.33 -21.74 -15.73
CA LYS A 115 -7.31 -21.82 -17.19
C LYS A 115 -8.70 -22.05 -17.78
N LEU A 116 -9.53 -22.86 -17.12
CA LEU A 116 -10.92 -23.08 -17.50
C LEU A 116 -11.74 -21.79 -17.33
N ALA A 117 -11.60 -21.10 -16.21
CA ALA A 117 -12.28 -19.84 -15.92
C ALA A 117 -11.98 -18.75 -16.94
N GLN A 118 -10.73 -18.67 -17.42
CA GLN A 118 -10.35 -17.74 -18.48
C GLN A 118 -11.05 -18.07 -19.80
N ARG A 119 -11.15 -19.35 -20.15
CA ARG A 119 -11.81 -19.79 -21.39
C ARG A 119 -13.32 -19.58 -21.37
N GLU A 120 -13.93 -19.74 -20.21
CA GLU A 120 -15.38 -19.67 -20.02
C GLU A 120 -15.88 -18.29 -19.51
N GLY A 121 -14.98 -17.32 -19.34
CA GLY A 121 -15.35 -15.92 -19.05
C GLY A 121 -15.73 -15.63 -17.59
N TRP A 122 -15.32 -16.45 -16.63
CA TRP A 122 -15.58 -16.24 -15.19
C TRP A 122 -14.30 -16.15 -14.34
N ALA A 123 -13.18 -15.78 -14.96
CA ALA A 123 -11.88 -15.65 -14.27
C ALA A 123 -11.85 -14.57 -13.18
N ALA A 124 -12.50 -13.42 -13.40
CA ALA A 124 -12.51 -12.32 -12.44
C ALA A 124 -13.10 -12.69 -11.06
N PRO A 125 -14.35 -13.21 -10.96
CA PRO A 125 -14.90 -13.60 -9.67
C PRO A 125 -14.14 -14.78 -9.03
N LEU A 126 -13.55 -15.68 -9.82
CA LEU A 126 -12.66 -16.71 -9.29
C LEU A 126 -11.41 -16.09 -8.64
N LEU A 127 -10.81 -15.07 -9.26
CA LEU A 127 -9.62 -14.41 -8.73
C LEU A 127 -9.93 -13.75 -7.39
N GLU A 128 -11.04 -13.01 -7.32
CA GLU A 128 -11.50 -12.35 -6.09
C GLU A 128 -11.71 -13.36 -4.97
N TYR A 129 -12.41 -14.47 -5.26
CA TYR A 129 -12.60 -15.54 -4.29
C TYR A 129 -11.28 -16.15 -3.81
N VAL A 130 -10.35 -16.44 -4.73
CA VAL A 130 -9.05 -17.03 -4.39
C VAL A 130 -8.21 -16.07 -3.55
N GLN A 131 -8.22 -14.77 -3.88
CA GLN A 131 -7.53 -13.74 -3.11
C GLN A 131 -8.11 -13.64 -1.69
N ALA A 132 -9.44 -13.56 -1.55
CA ALA A 132 -10.10 -13.50 -0.26
C ALA A 132 -9.80 -14.74 0.60
N ALA A 133 -9.91 -15.94 0.04
CA ALA A 133 -9.65 -17.19 0.75
C ALA A 133 -8.17 -17.32 1.15
N ALA A 134 -7.26 -16.97 0.25
CA ALA A 134 -5.82 -16.99 0.52
C ALA A 134 -5.41 -15.96 1.58
N TRP A 135 -6.05 -14.79 1.59
CA TRP A 135 -5.83 -13.75 2.59
C TRP A 135 -6.22 -14.21 4.00
N VAL A 136 -7.42 -14.75 4.17
CA VAL A 136 -7.88 -15.24 5.48
C VAL A 136 -6.95 -16.35 6.00
N GLN A 137 -6.59 -17.32 5.15
CA GLN A 137 -5.66 -18.38 5.54
C GLN A 137 -4.27 -17.85 5.88
N ALA A 138 -3.75 -16.86 5.15
CA ALA A 138 -2.47 -16.23 5.44
C ALA A 138 -2.48 -15.48 6.78
N GLN A 139 -3.56 -14.76 7.09
CA GLN A 139 -3.74 -14.08 8.38
C GLN A 139 -3.76 -15.08 9.54
N LEU A 140 -4.46 -16.20 9.37
CA LEU A 140 -4.49 -17.29 10.36
C LEU A 140 -3.09 -17.90 10.59
N ILE A 141 -2.34 -18.15 9.51
CA ILE A 141 -0.97 -18.70 9.59
C ILE A 141 -0.02 -17.71 10.28
N CYS A 142 -0.12 -16.41 9.94
CA CYS A 142 0.75 -15.37 10.49
C CYS A 142 0.30 -14.84 11.85
N LYS A 143 -0.83 -15.33 12.39
CA LYS A 143 -1.41 -14.90 13.67
C LYS A 143 -1.63 -13.39 13.73
N THR A 144 -2.19 -12.84 12.66
CA THR A 144 -2.53 -11.42 12.59
C THR A 144 -3.73 -11.11 13.47
N ASP A 145 -3.68 -10.03 14.23
CA ASP A 145 -4.84 -9.55 15.01
C ASP A 145 -5.92 -8.98 14.08
N GLY A 146 -7.19 -9.16 14.44
CA GLY A 146 -8.32 -8.62 13.68
C GLY A 146 -8.43 -9.20 12.26
N ILE A 147 -8.66 -10.51 12.18
CA ILE A 147 -8.80 -11.22 10.90
C ILE A 147 -9.94 -10.60 10.09
N GLY A 148 -9.58 -10.10 8.91
CA GLY A 148 -10.53 -9.55 7.96
C GLY A 148 -10.92 -10.64 6.98
N TRP A 149 -12.21 -10.86 6.80
CA TRP A 149 -12.72 -11.89 5.89
C TRP A 149 -13.88 -11.35 5.07
N ASP A 150 -14.11 -11.96 3.92
CA ASP A 150 -15.11 -11.54 2.94
C ASP A 150 -16.30 -12.50 2.96
N THR A 151 -17.52 -11.96 2.86
CA THR A 151 -18.75 -12.75 2.78
C THR A 151 -18.83 -13.59 1.51
N LEU A 152 -18.00 -13.30 0.49
CA LEU A 152 -17.79 -14.16 -0.68
C LEU A 152 -17.36 -15.59 -0.31
N LEU A 153 -16.77 -15.80 0.88
CA LEU A 153 -16.34 -17.12 1.36
C LEU A 153 -17.47 -17.96 1.96
N ILE A 154 -18.66 -17.39 2.13
CA ILE A 154 -19.83 -18.08 2.66
C ILE A 154 -20.57 -18.73 1.50
N ASP A 155 -20.63 -20.06 1.45
CA ASP A 155 -21.29 -20.77 0.36
C ASP A 155 -22.82 -20.72 0.43
N ASP A 156 -23.35 -20.72 1.65
CA ASP A 156 -24.78 -20.69 1.95
C ASP A 156 -25.01 -19.75 3.14
N PRO A 157 -25.38 -18.48 2.91
CA PRO A 157 -25.57 -17.51 3.98
C PRO A 157 -26.79 -17.83 4.84
N ASP A 158 -27.81 -18.51 4.29
CA ASP A 158 -29.04 -18.86 5.01
C ASP A 158 -28.83 -20.04 5.99
N ARG A 159 -27.70 -20.75 5.85
CA ARG A 159 -27.31 -21.85 6.75
C ARG A 159 -26.88 -21.38 8.14
N TYR A 160 -26.44 -20.13 8.28
CA TYR A 160 -25.81 -19.64 9.50
C TYR A 160 -26.64 -18.52 10.13
N ASP A 161 -26.78 -18.56 11.44
CA ASP A 161 -27.54 -17.56 12.20
C ASP A 161 -26.77 -16.21 12.28
N SER A 162 -25.47 -16.22 11.99
CA SER A 162 -24.63 -15.02 12.00
C SER A 162 -23.39 -15.13 11.11
N SER A 163 -22.82 -13.98 10.75
CA SER A 163 -21.52 -13.91 10.07
C SER A 163 -20.40 -14.53 10.90
N GLN A 164 -20.45 -14.42 12.23
CA GLN A 164 -19.44 -15.01 13.11
C GLN A 164 -19.46 -16.54 13.07
N GLU A 165 -20.65 -17.13 13.01
CA GLU A 165 -20.82 -18.58 12.88
C GLU A 165 -20.29 -19.08 11.53
N ALA A 166 -20.64 -18.38 10.44
CA ALA A 166 -20.13 -18.68 9.10
C ALA A 166 -18.59 -18.59 9.04
N PHE A 167 -18.00 -17.57 9.68
CA PHE A 167 -16.55 -17.46 9.78
C PHE A 167 -15.92 -18.61 10.58
N SER A 168 -16.54 -19.01 11.69
CA SER A 168 -16.07 -20.15 12.49
C SER A 168 -16.09 -21.45 11.68
N ALA A 169 -17.19 -21.73 10.96
CA ALA A 169 -17.32 -22.89 10.10
C ALA A 169 -16.27 -22.87 8.97
N TYR A 170 -15.99 -21.69 8.39
CA TYR A 170 -14.90 -21.52 7.43
C TYR A 170 -13.54 -21.87 8.05
N CYS A 171 -13.24 -21.33 9.24
CA CYS A 171 -11.99 -21.59 9.96
C CYS A 171 -11.79 -23.10 10.22
N ASP A 172 -12.86 -23.79 10.58
CA ASP A 172 -12.85 -25.24 10.79
C ASP A 172 -12.51 -26.00 9.50
N SER A 173 -13.06 -25.56 8.37
CA SER A 173 -12.80 -26.18 7.06
C SER A 173 -11.34 -26.04 6.60
N VAL A 174 -10.65 -24.96 7.01
CA VAL A 174 -9.26 -24.65 6.61
C VAL A 174 -8.23 -24.96 7.69
N ARG A 175 -8.65 -25.47 8.86
CA ARG A 175 -7.79 -25.71 10.03
C ARG A 175 -6.59 -26.58 9.70
N GLY A 176 -6.80 -27.73 9.05
CA GLY A 176 -5.72 -28.67 8.74
C GLY A 176 -4.61 -28.09 7.85
N PRO A 177 -4.92 -27.42 6.72
CA PRO A 177 -3.93 -26.67 5.94
C PRO A 177 -3.21 -25.57 6.74
N VAL A 178 -3.94 -24.77 7.51
CA VAL A 178 -3.41 -23.66 8.31
C VAL A 178 -2.42 -24.14 9.37
N GLU A 179 -2.75 -25.20 10.12
CA GLU A 179 -1.86 -25.80 11.12
C GLU A 179 -0.53 -26.30 10.52
N ARG A 180 -0.54 -26.67 9.23
CA ARG A 180 0.66 -27.06 8.48
C ARG A 180 1.41 -25.87 7.85
N GLY A 181 0.95 -24.63 8.09
CA GLY A 181 1.51 -23.42 7.49
C GLY A 181 1.34 -23.36 5.98
N ARG A 182 0.25 -23.93 5.43
CA ARG A 182 0.01 -23.98 3.98
C ARG A 182 -1.36 -23.41 3.64
N ILE A 183 -1.36 -22.47 2.69
CA ILE A 183 -2.60 -22.02 2.04
C ILE A 183 -3.10 -23.12 1.10
N ARG A 184 -4.35 -23.51 1.25
CA ARG A 184 -5.09 -24.40 0.36
C ARG A 184 -6.50 -23.86 0.16
N VAL A 185 -6.74 -23.24 -0.99
CA VAL A 185 -8.07 -22.75 -1.37
C VAL A 185 -8.83 -23.87 -2.08
N THR A 186 -10.01 -24.21 -1.55
CA THR A 186 -10.98 -25.13 -2.19
C THR A 186 -12.03 -24.27 -2.88
N ILE A 187 -12.36 -24.58 -4.13
CA ILE A 187 -13.39 -23.86 -4.90
C ILE A 187 -14.71 -24.64 -4.83
N PRO A 188 -15.76 -24.07 -4.21
CA PRO A 188 -17.08 -24.70 -4.12
C PRO A 188 -17.72 -24.83 -5.51
N PRO A 189 -18.24 -26.01 -5.89
CA PRO A 189 -18.90 -26.18 -7.20
C PRO A 189 -20.10 -25.25 -7.41
N ALA A 190 -20.85 -24.95 -6.35
CA ALA A 190 -22.00 -24.03 -6.39
C ALA A 190 -21.59 -22.62 -6.85
N ARG A 191 -20.45 -22.11 -6.37
CA ARG A 191 -19.89 -20.82 -6.80
C ARG A 191 -19.50 -20.81 -8.27
N VAL A 192 -18.92 -21.90 -8.77
CA VAL A 192 -18.57 -22.01 -10.19
C VAL A 192 -19.82 -21.95 -11.06
N LEU A 193 -20.90 -22.64 -10.67
CA LEU A 193 -22.18 -22.59 -11.39
C LEU A 193 -22.76 -21.16 -11.40
N GLU A 194 -22.75 -20.49 -10.25
CA GLU A 194 -23.19 -19.10 -10.12
C GLU A 194 -22.38 -18.15 -11.02
N TRP A 195 -21.05 -18.26 -11.05
CA TRP A 195 -20.22 -17.39 -11.89
C TRP A 195 -20.42 -17.67 -13.37
N LYS A 196 -20.58 -18.93 -13.77
CA LYS A 196 -20.92 -19.31 -15.15
C LYS A 196 -22.26 -18.70 -15.58
N ASP A 197 -23.28 -18.79 -14.73
CA ASP A 197 -24.60 -18.23 -15.00
C ASP A 197 -24.51 -16.72 -15.24
N ARG A 198 -23.86 -15.98 -14.32
CA ARG A 198 -23.64 -14.52 -14.43
C ARG A 198 -22.88 -14.12 -15.69
N SER A 199 -21.84 -14.87 -16.07
CA SER A 199 -21.07 -14.61 -17.30
C SER A 199 -21.89 -14.90 -18.56
N SER A 200 -22.81 -15.86 -18.52
CA SER A 200 -23.68 -16.20 -19.65
C SER A 200 -24.83 -15.20 -19.88
N THR A 201 -25.31 -14.53 -18.82
CA THR A 201 -26.43 -13.56 -18.93
C THR A 201 -26.04 -12.20 -19.50
N GLY A 202 -24.79 -11.99 -19.94
CA GLY A 202 -24.42 -10.81 -20.73
C GLY A 202 -24.38 -9.48 -19.97
N ARG A 203 -24.25 -9.45 -18.63
CA ARG A 203 -23.73 -8.26 -17.94
C ARG A 203 -22.21 -8.19 -18.16
N GLY A 204 -21.81 -8.00 -19.42
CA GLY A 204 -20.42 -7.79 -19.80
C GLY A 204 -19.91 -6.49 -19.18
N ILE A 205 -19.02 -6.60 -18.20
CA ILE A 205 -18.12 -5.49 -17.87
C ILE A 205 -17.16 -5.39 -19.06
N PRO A 206 -17.06 -4.25 -19.76
CA PRO A 206 -16.13 -4.09 -20.86
C PRO A 206 -14.71 -4.26 -20.32
N ILE A 207 -14.04 -5.32 -20.74
CA ILE A 207 -12.61 -5.49 -20.50
C ILE A 207 -11.91 -4.57 -21.51
N ASN A 208 -11.45 -3.41 -21.04
CA ASN A 208 -10.49 -2.60 -21.80
C ASN A 208 -9.21 -3.42 -21.95
N SER A 209 -8.99 -4.01 -23.13
CA SER A 209 -7.67 -4.47 -23.54
C SER A 209 -6.75 -3.26 -23.69
N PRO A 210 -5.57 -3.23 -23.04
CA PRO A 210 -4.54 -2.27 -23.38
C PRO A 210 -3.86 -2.70 -24.69
N ASP A 211 -3.83 -1.78 -25.66
CA ASP A 211 -2.94 -1.83 -26.84
C ASP A 211 -1.46 -1.72 -26.43
#